data_AF-A0A5P0JK75-F1
#
_entry.id   AF-A0A5P0JK75-F1
#
_cell.length_a   1.000
_cell.length_b   1.000
_cell.length_c   1.000
_cell.angle_alpha   90.00
_cell.angle_beta   90.00
_cell.angle_gamma   90.00
#
_symmetry.space_group_name_H-M   'P 1'
#
loop_
_entity.id
_entity.type
_entity.pdbx_description
1 polymer ?
#
loop_
_entity_poly.entity_id
_entity_poly.type
_entity_poly.pdbx_seq_one_letter_code
_entity_poly.pdbx_strand_id
1 'polypeptide(L)'
;VPDRLRWLLQTFKYQKNIRIHAFNEEGMEPYPHGWDVWSNGIKKFMAEKGIQPDLIYTSEEADAPQYMEHLGIETVLVDPKRTFMSISGAQIRENPFRYWEYIPT
;
A
#
# COMPACT_ATOMS: atom_id res chain seq x y z
N VAL A 1 10.25 -4.65 11.38
CA VAL A 1 9.01 -5.13 10.71
C VAL A 1 7.84 -5.36 11.68
N PRO A 2 8.03 -5.94 12.89
CA PRO A 2 6.91 -6.26 13.80
C PRO A 2 6.00 -5.07 14.15
N ASP A 3 6.59 -3.90 14.37
CA ASP A 3 5.83 -2.75 14.90
C ASP A 3 4.87 -2.13 13.87
N ARG A 4 5.26 -2.06 12.58
CA ARG A 4 4.39 -1.54 11.52
C ARG A 4 3.13 -2.38 11.36
N LEU A 5 3.29 -3.71 11.34
CA LEU A 5 2.15 -4.62 11.24
C LEU A 5 1.25 -4.51 12.48
N ARG A 6 1.86 -4.44 13.68
CA ARG A 6 1.13 -4.29 14.93
C ARG A 6 0.31 -2.99 14.95
N TRP A 7 0.87 -1.86 14.52
CA TRP A 7 0.15 -0.58 14.46
C TRP A 7 -1.08 -0.69 13.58
N LEU A 8 -0.94 -1.21 12.34
CA LEU A 8 -2.09 -1.39 11.44
C LEU A 8 -3.15 -2.31 12.06
N LEU A 9 -2.74 -3.43 12.66
CA LEU A 9 -3.68 -4.38 13.30
C LEU A 9 -4.44 -3.73 14.47
N GLN A 10 -3.79 -2.83 15.23
CA GLN A 10 -4.45 -2.07 16.29
C GLN A 10 -5.39 -1.00 15.74
N THR A 11 -4.97 -0.23 14.73
CA THR A 11 -5.79 0.81 14.09
C THR A 11 -7.09 0.25 13.53
N PHE A 12 -7.03 -0.93 12.90
CA PHE A 12 -8.19 -1.55 12.25
C PHE A 12 -8.84 -2.68 13.06
N LYS A 13 -8.56 -2.77 14.38
CA LYS A 13 -9.02 -3.86 15.26
C LYS A 13 -10.53 -4.09 15.25
N TYR A 14 -11.32 -3.04 15.04
CA TYR A 14 -12.79 -3.10 15.09
C TYR A 14 -13.46 -3.19 13.72
N GLN A 15 -12.69 -3.09 12.62
CA GLN A 15 -13.17 -3.16 11.24
C GLN A 15 -13.07 -4.60 10.74
N LYS A 16 -14.11 -5.40 10.97
CA LYS A 16 -14.15 -6.83 10.62
C LYS A 16 -13.96 -7.12 9.12
N ASN A 17 -14.19 -6.15 8.26
CA ASN A 17 -14.05 -6.24 6.81
C ASN A 17 -12.65 -5.83 6.31
N ILE A 18 -11.75 -5.38 7.18
CA ILE A 18 -10.37 -5.04 6.82
C ILE A 18 -9.45 -6.17 7.28
N ARG A 19 -8.63 -6.68 6.36
CA ARG A 19 -7.61 -7.70 6.64
C ARG A 19 -6.25 -7.14 6.27
N ILE A 20 -5.29 -7.25 7.18
CA ILE A 20 -3.95 -6.72 6.98
C ILE A 20 -3.00 -7.87 6.71
N HIS A 21 -2.23 -7.70 5.65
CA HIS A 21 -1.28 -8.67 5.14
C HIS A 21 0.10 -8.02 5.04
N ALA A 22 1.14 -8.73 5.48
CA ALA A 22 2.52 -8.30 5.30
C ALA A 22 3.12 -9.05 4.10
N PHE A 23 3.55 -8.30 3.10
CA PHE A 23 4.29 -8.79 1.94
C PHE A 23 5.77 -8.39 2.11
N ASN A 24 6.70 -9.33 1.88
CA ASN A 24 8.12 -9.05 1.96
C ASN A 24 8.68 -8.86 0.55
N GLU A 25 9.25 -7.68 0.31
CA GLU A 25 9.85 -7.27 -0.97
C GLU A 25 11.38 -7.36 -0.93
N GLU A 26 11.96 -7.94 0.11
CA GLU A 26 13.41 -8.12 0.23
C GLU A 26 13.98 -8.90 -0.97
N GLY A 27 15.00 -8.33 -1.61
CA GLY A 27 15.64 -8.89 -2.80
C GLY A 27 14.96 -8.51 -4.13
N MET A 28 13.87 -7.73 -4.11
CA MET A 28 13.30 -7.13 -5.32
C MET A 28 14.04 -5.85 -5.72
N GLU A 29 14.03 -5.52 -7.00
CA GLU A 29 14.57 -4.25 -7.47
C GLU A 29 13.79 -3.07 -6.88
N PRO A 30 14.46 -1.93 -6.62
CA PRO A 30 13.79 -0.75 -6.12
C PRO A 30 12.88 -0.13 -7.18
N TYR A 31 11.76 0.44 -6.74
CA TYR A 31 10.91 1.30 -7.56
C TYR A 31 11.73 2.41 -8.23
N PRO A 32 11.51 2.72 -9.53
CA PRO A 32 10.39 2.29 -10.39
C PRO A 32 10.61 0.97 -11.17
N HIS A 33 11.66 0.22 -10.89
CA HIS A 33 11.96 -1.05 -11.58
C HIS A 33 11.36 -2.26 -10.83
N GLY A 34 11.45 -3.45 -11.42
CA GLY A 34 11.07 -4.71 -10.76
C GLY A 34 9.58 -5.08 -10.73
N TRP A 35 8.73 -4.41 -11.51
CA TRP A 35 7.28 -4.72 -11.59
C TRP A 35 6.97 -6.16 -12.00
N ASP A 36 7.79 -6.76 -12.84
CA ASP A 36 7.70 -8.15 -13.26
C ASP A 36 7.94 -9.13 -12.08
N VAL A 37 9.02 -8.92 -11.31
CA VAL A 37 9.35 -9.74 -10.14
C VAL A 37 8.32 -9.52 -9.03
N TRP A 38 7.99 -8.25 -8.76
CA TRP A 38 7.03 -7.86 -7.73
C TRP A 38 5.64 -8.43 -8.00
N SER A 39 5.13 -8.29 -9.23
CA SER A 39 3.78 -8.75 -9.59
C SER A 39 3.65 -10.27 -9.51
N ASN A 40 4.69 -11.02 -9.87
CA ASN A 40 4.73 -12.46 -9.69
C ASN A 40 4.71 -12.85 -8.20
N GLY A 41 5.47 -12.13 -7.37
CA GLY A 41 5.46 -12.32 -5.91
C GLY A 41 4.07 -12.05 -5.32
N ILE A 42 3.42 -10.96 -5.72
CA ILE A 42 2.08 -10.58 -5.26
C ILE A 42 1.02 -11.58 -5.73
N LYS A 43 1.05 -12.05 -6.98
CA LYS A 43 0.13 -13.09 -7.48
C LYS A 43 0.24 -14.36 -6.64
N LYS A 44 1.47 -14.83 -6.38
CA LYS A 44 1.70 -16.00 -5.51
C LYS A 44 1.19 -15.76 -4.10
N PHE A 45 1.49 -14.60 -3.53
CA PHE A 45 1.05 -14.23 -2.19
C PHE A 45 -0.48 -14.21 -2.07
N MET A 46 -1.17 -13.57 -3.03
CA MET A 46 -2.64 -13.54 -3.07
C MET A 46 -3.23 -14.95 -3.18
N ALA A 47 -2.67 -15.80 -4.04
CA ALA A 47 -3.11 -17.19 -4.17
C ALA A 47 -2.94 -17.99 -2.86
N GLU A 48 -1.79 -17.89 -2.19
CA GLU A 48 -1.54 -18.54 -0.89
C GLU A 48 -2.48 -18.07 0.21
N LYS A 49 -2.95 -16.81 0.14
CA LYS A 49 -3.90 -16.23 1.09
C LYS A 49 -5.36 -16.39 0.67
N GLY A 50 -5.63 -16.95 -0.52
CA GLY A 50 -6.98 -17.06 -1.09
C GLY A 50 -7.61 -15.70 -1.36
N ILE A 51 -6.81 -14.68 -1.70
CA ILE A 51 -7.26 -13.32 -2.03
C ILE A 51 -7.52 -13.25 -3.53
N GLN A 52 -8.72 -12.82 -3.90
CA GLN A 52 -9.12 -12.52 -5.27
C GLN A 52 -9.67 -11.08 -5.28
N PRO A 53 -8.83 -10.09 -5.61
CA PRO A 53 -9.25 -8.70 -5.58
C PRO A 53 -9.98 -8.32 -6.88
N ASP A 54 -11.06 -7.55 -6.75
CA ASP A 54 -11.74 -6.94 -7.89
C ASP A 54 -11.12 -5.59 -8.28
N LEU A 55 -10.59 -4.85 -7.30
CA LEU A 55 -10.08 -3.49 -7.46
C LEU A 55 -8.80 -3.27 -6.67
N ILE A 56 -7.92 -2.41 -7.21
CA ILE A 56 -6.77 -1.81 -6.52
C ILE A 56 -7.04 -0.32 -6.31
N TYR A 57 -6.65 0.21 -5.15
CA TYR A 57 -6.77 1.64 -4.85
C TYR A 57 -5.37 2.23 -4.68
N THR A 58 -5.08 3.32 -5.38
CA THR A 58 -3.79 4.04 -5.26
C THR A 58 -3.99 5.54 -5.46
N SER A 59 -3.07 6.36 -4.96
CA SER A 59 -2.97 7.78 -5.29
C SER A 59 -1.91 8.04 -6.38
N GLU A 60 -1.07 7.06 -6.69
CA GLU A 60 0.04 7.22 -7.61
C GLU A 60 -0.42 6.95 -9.05
N GLU A 61 -0.59 8.01 -9.84
CA GLU A 61 -1.12 7.93 -11.23
C GLU A 61 -0.24 7.06 -12.14
N ALA A 62 1.07 7.03 -11.89
CA ALA A 62 2.03 6.24 -12.66
C ALA A 62 1.90 4.72 -12.43
N ASP A 63 1.37 4.31 -11.27
CA ASP A 63 1.26 2.89 -10.91
C ASP A 63 0.00 2.24 -11.48
N ALA A 64 -1.07 3.02 -11.68
CA ALA A 64 -2.34 2.53 -12.21
C ALA A 64 -2.20 1.71 -13.52
N PRO A 65 -1.48 2.18 -14.56
CA PRO A 65 -1.26 1.35 -15.75
C PRO A 65 -0.44 0.09 -15.47
N GLN A 66 0.51 0.13 -14.52
CA GLN A 66 1.36 -1.01 -14.17
C GLN A 66 0.55 -2.13 -13.50
N TYR A 67 -0.39 -1.79 -12.61
CA TYR A 67 -1.28 -2.78 -12.01
C TYR A 67 -2.17 -3.46 -13.05
N MET A 68 -2.71 -2.71 -14.00
CA MET A 68 -3.48 -3.29 -15.10
C MET A 68 -2.63 -4.21 -15.97
N GLU A 69 -1.44 -3.75 -16.38
CA GLU A 69 -0.51 -4.51 -17.23
C GLU A 69 -0.06 -5.82 -16.57
N HIS A 70 0.38 -5.74 -15.31
CA HIS A 70 1.02 -6.87 -14.65
C HIS A 70 0.05 -7.77 -13.88
N LEU A 71 -1.04 -7.23 -13.33
CA LEU A 71 -1.98 -7.99 -12.51
C LEU A 71 -3.33 -8.23 -13.20
N GLY A 72 -3.68 -7.42 -14.19
CA GLY A 72 -5.00 -7.49 -14.85
C GLY A 72 -6.15 -7.05 -13.94
N ILE A 73 -5.87 -6.19 -12.95
CA ILE A 73 -6.85 -5.73 -11.97
C ILE A 73 -7.15 -4.25 -12.22
N GLU A 74 -8.43 -3.91 -12.20
CA GLU A 74 -8.88 -2.52 -12.33
C GLU A 74 -8.35 -1.67 -11.16
N THR A 75 -7.83 -0.49 -11.48
CA THR A 75 -7.26 0.42 -10.50
C THR A 75 -8.06 1.71 -10.42
N VAL A 76 -8.40 2.10 -9.19
CA VAL A 76 -9.14 3.32 -8.85
C VAL A 76 -8.18 4.32 -8.23
N LEU A 77 -8.07 5.51 -8.83
CA LEU A 77 -7.30 6.61 -8.28
C LEU A 77 -8.07 7.30 -7.15
N VAL A 78 -7.42 7.46 -6.00
CA VAL A 78 -7.98 8.13 -4.81
C VAL A 78 -7.09 9.30 -4.42
N ASP A 79 -7.65 10.51 -4.47
CA ASP A 79 -6.98 11.77 -4.13
C ASP A 79 -5.53 11.90 -4.70
N PRO A 80 -5.30 11.68 -6.01
CA PRO A 80 -3.95 11.70 -6.59
C PRO A 80 -3.26 13.08 -6.45
N LYS A 81 -4.06 14.15 -6.39
CA LYS A 81 -3.58 15.52 -6.18
C LYS A 81 -3.34 15.87 -4.70
N ARG A 82 -3.60 14.93 -3.77
CA ARG A 82 -3.45 15.10 -2.32
C ARG A 82 -4.18 16.32 -1.78
N THR A 83 -5.38 16.59 -2.30
CA THR A 83 -6.21 17.74 -1.93
C THR A 83 -6.96 17.53 -0.62
N PHE A 84 -7.30 16.27 -0.30
CA PHE A 84 -7.93 15.92 0.95
C PHE A 84 -6.88 15.61 2.03
N MET A 85 -5.85 14.83 1.69
CA MET A 85 -4.73 14.49 2.59
C MET A 85 -3.40 14.98 2.02
N SER A 86 -3.11 16.27 2.21
CA SER A 86 -1.89 16.94 1.72
C SER A 86 -0.65 16.67 2.59
N ILE A 87 -0.38 15.40 2.92
CA ILE A 87 0.76 14.98 3.75
C ILE A 87 1.39 13.69 3.20
N SER A 88 2.65 13.43 3.56
CA SER A 88 3.39 12.22 3.21
C SER A 88 4.16 11.67 4.41
N GLY A 89 4.48 10.37 4.35
CA GLY A 89 5.33 9.74 5.36
C GLY A 89 6.73 10.35 5.43
N ALA A 90 7.26 10.88 4.32
CA ALA A 90 8.55 11.58 4.30
C ALA A 90 8.48 12.88 5.12
N GLN A 91 7.47 13.71 4.88
CA GLN A 91 7.26 14.97 5.63
C GLN A 91 7.08 14.73 7.13
N ILE A 92 6.30 13.71 7.51
CA ILE A 92 6.12 13.34 8.93
C ILE A 92 7.44 12.91 9.56
N ARG A 93 8.25 12.09 8.88
CA ARG A 93 9.56 11.66 9.41
C ARG A 93 10.56 12.81 9.54
N GLU A 94 10.50 13.78 8.64
CA GLU A 94 11.37 14.96 8.67
C GLU A 94 10.99 15.94 9.79
N ASN A 95 9.69 16.14 10.05
CA ASN A 95 9.23 17.04 11.10
C ASN A 95 7.96 16.52 11.81
N PRO A 96 8.09 15.55 12.73
CA PRO A 96 6.95 14.84 13.31
C PRO A 96 6.06 15.74 14.17
N PHE A 97 6.64 16.70 14.91
CA PHE A 97 5.85 17.61 15.75
C PHE A 97 5.02 18.61 14.93
N ARG A 98 5.52 19.02 13.76
CA ARG A 98 4.75 19.88 12.85
C ARG A 98 3.50 19.19 12.29
N TYR A 99 3.57 17.87 12.12
CA TYR A 99 2.50 17.07 11.51
C TYR A 99 1.86 16.10 12.51
N TRP A 100 1.91 16.42 13.80
CA TRP A 100 1.49 15.54 14.88
C TRP A 100 0.04 15.07 14.76
N GLU A 101 -0.86 15.95 14.31
CA GLU A 101 -2.28 15.66 14.12
C GLU A 101 -2.56 14.57 13.07
N TYR A 102 -1.59 14.28 12.20
CA TYR A 102 -1.69 13.23 11.18
C TYR A 102 -1.12 11.88 11.63
N ILE A 103 -0.52 11.80 12.83
CA ILE A 103 0.07 10.56 13.36
C ILE A 103 -1.02 9.80 14.15
N PRO A 104 -1.37 8.56 13.76
CA PRO A 104 -2.34 7.77 14.51
C PRO A 104 -1.89 7.52 15.96
N THR A 105 -2.83 7.59 16.90
CA THR A 105 -2.64 7.31 18.33
C THR A 105 -2.98 5.88 18.70
#